data_AF-A0A699TZ98-F1
#
_entry.id   AF-A0A699TZ98-F1
#
_cell.length_a   1.000
_cell.length_b   1.000
_cell.length_c   1.000
_cell.angle_alpha   90.00
_cell.angle_beta   90.00
_cell.angle_gamma   90.00
#
_symmetry.space_group_name_H-M   'P 1'
#
loop_
_entity.id
_entity.type
_entity.pdbx_description
1 polymer ?
#
loop_
_entity_poly.entity_id
_entity_poly.type
_entity_poly.pdbx_seq_one_letter_code
_entity_poly.pdbx_strand_id
1 'polypeptide(L)'
;MQIISALQARTLLSRGCKGFLATIHDTTLDVPSIHDQPIVSEFPDVFPDELPGIPPVCEVEFNIKLIPGAEPISKAHYRMAQIELKELKDQLQELLERC
;
A
#
# COMPACT_ATOMS: atom_id res chain seq x y z
N MET A 1 18.05 13.54 38.00
CA MET A 1 18.10 14.62 36.99
C MET A 1 17.51 15.87 37.60
N GLN A 2 18.20 17.01 37.50
CA GLN A 2 17.67 18.29 37.96
C GLN A 2 17.00 18.99 36.77
N ILE A 3 15.69 19.18 36.84
CA ILE A 3 14.92 19.93 35.83
C ILE A 3 14.99 21.41 36.21
N ILE A 4 15.34 22.26 35.25
CA ILE A 4 15.38 23.71 35.43
C ILE A 4 14.26 24.37 34.65
N SER A 5 13.84 25.55 35.09
CA SER A 5 12.85 26.36 34.37
C SER A 5 13.44 26.93 33.07
N ALA A 6 12.56 27.25 32.12
CA ALA A 6 12.95 27.91 30.86
C ALA A 6 13.65 29.27 31.09
N LEU A 7 13.27 30.00 32.14
CA LEU A 7 13.91 31.28 32.52
C LEU A 7 15.36 31.08 32.96
N GLN A 8 15.63 30.03 33.73
CA GLN A 8 16.98 29.67 34.16
C GLN A 8 17.81 29.17 32.98
N ALA A 9 17.24 28.32 32.12
CA ALA A 9 17.90 27.86 30.90
C ALA A 9 18.30 29.04 30.01
N ARG A 10 17.40 30.00 29.78
CA ARG A 10 17.68 31.23 29.01
C ARG A 10 18.81 32.05 29.62
N THR A 11 18.85 32.17 30.94
CA THR A 11 19.90 32.90 31.66
C THR A 11 21.26 32.21 31.55
N LEU A 12 21.29 30.87 31.52
CA LEU A 12 22.53 30.12 31.32
C LEU A 12 23.04 30.25 29.88
N LEU A 13 22.14 30.19 28.90
CA LEU A 13 22.48 30.42 27.49
C LEU A 13 23.03 31.84 27.27
N SER A 14 22.42 32.88 27.87
CA SER A 14 22.91 34.25 27.75
C SER A 14 24.25 34.50 28.44
N ARG A 15 24.66 33.61 29.37
CA ARG A 15 25.98 33.61 30.01
C ARG A 15 27.04 32.82 29.22
N GLY A 16 26.70 32.33 28.02
CA GLY A 16 27.62 31.65 27.12
C GLY A 16 27.68 30.12 27.28
N CYS A 17 26.75 29.52 28.03
CA CYS A 17 26.64 28.06 28.07
C CYS A 17 26.13 27.51 26.73
N LYS A 18 26.66 26.35 26.31
CA LYS A 18 26.16 25.61 25.13
C LYS A 18 24.90 24.82 25.52
N GLY A 19 23.82 24.99 24.76
CA GLY A 19 22.61 24.19 24.90
C GLY A 19 22.39 23.31 23.68
N PHE A 20 21.84 22.12 23.90
CA PHE A 20 21.39 21.23 22.85
C PHE A 20 19.89 21.02 23.02
N LEU A 21 19.15 21.08 21.92
CA LEU A 21 17.75 20.72 21.89
C LEU A 21 17.66 19.24 21.54
N ALA A 22 17.04 18.46 22.41
CA ALA A 22 16.68 17.08 22.12
C ALA A 22 15.15 17.01 22.07
N THR A 23 14.63 16.49 20.97
CA THR A 23 13.20 16.22 20.82
C THR A 23 13.00 14.73 21.01
N ILE A 24 12.03 14.36 21.84
CA ILE A 24 11.62 12.97 22.02
C ILE A 24 10.36 12.78 21.17
N HIS A 25 10.44 11.89 20.19
CA HIS A 25 9.30 11.47 19.40
C HIS A 25 8.86 10.10 19.93
N ASP A 26 7.58 9.98 20.27
CA ASP A 26 6.99 8.69 20.63
C ASP A 26 6.89 7.85 19.35
N THR A 27 7.60 6.73 19.32
CA THR A 27 7.66 5.81 18.17
C THR A 27 6.64 4.68 18.29
N THR A 28 5.83 4.66 19.35
CA THR A 28 4.89 3.56 19.62
C THR A 28 3.54 3.70 18.92
N LEU A 29 3.22 4.86 18.34
CA LEU A 29 1.91 5.15 17.74
C LEU A 29 1.88 5.10 16.21
N ASP A 30 3.02 5.30 15.53
CA ASP A 30 3.11 5.17 14.08
C ASP A 30 3.67 3.80 13.73
N VAL A 31 2.79 2.84 13.48
CA VAL A 31 3.15 1.77 12.54
C VAL A 31 3.34 2.49 11.21
N PRO A 32 4.55 2.50 10.63
CA PRO A 32 4.79 3.21 9.38
C PRO A 32 3.82 2.69 8.32
N SER A 33 3.04 3.61 7.76
CA SER A 33 2.21 3.33 6.60
C SER A 33 3.12 2.93 5.44
N ILE A 34 2.63 2.07 4.54
CA ILE A 34 3.35 1.79 3.28
C ILE A 34 3.58 3.09 2.51
N HIS A 35 2.70 4.08 2.65
CA HIS A 35 2.87 5.41 2.05
C HIS A 35 4.00 6.25 2.67
N ASP A 36 4.51 5.90 3.85
CA ASP A 36 5.66 6.57 4.47
C ASP A 36 6.99 6.09 3.86
N GLN A 37 6.96 5.05 3.03
CA GLN A 37 8.13 4.60 2.29
C GLN A 37 8.41 5.57 1.13
N PRO A 38 9.63 6.14 1.04
CA PRO A 38 9.98 7.10 -0.01
C PRO A 38 9.67 6.58 -1.42
N ILE A 39 9.90 5.29 -1.66
CA ILE A 39 9.65 4.66 -2.95
C ILE A 39 8.16 4.60 -3.32
N VAL A 40 7.26 4.47 -2.34
CA VAL A 40 5.82 4.45 -2.61
C VAL A 40 5.33 5.85 -2.93
N SER A 41 5.86 6.87 -2.22
CA SER A 41 5.57 8.28 -2.52
C SER A 41 6.15 8.74 -3.86
N GLU A 42 7.25 8.14 -4.33
CA GLU A 42 7.87 8.45 -5.62
C GLU A 42 7.09 7.89 -6.81
N PHE A 43 6.34 6.79 -6.62
CA PHE A 43 5.60 6.08 -7.68
C PHE A 43 4.12 5.88 -7.32
N PRO A 44 3.33 6.96 -7.15
CA PRO A 44 1.93 6.86 -6.74
C PRO A 44 1.03 6.16 -7.79
N ASP A 45 1.46 6.15 -9.05
CA ASP A 45 0.80 5.47 -10.17
C ASP A 45 1.05 3.96 -10.18
N VAL A 46 2.17 3.50 -9.61
CA VAL A 46 2.52 2.07 -9.48
C VAL A 46 1.87 1.44 -8.26
N PHE A 47 1.62 2.22 -7.21
CA PHE A 47 1.00 1.78 -5.97
C PHE A 47 -0.34 2.49 -5.69
N PRO A 48 -1.33 2.41 -6.59
CA PRO A 48 -2.63 2.98 -6.33
C PRO A 48 -3.40 2.14 -5.30
N ASP A 49 -4.28 2.77 -4.52
CA ASP A 49 -5.14 2.08 -3.56
C ASP A 49 -6.11 1.10 -4.26
N GLU A 50 -6.47 1.38 -5.51
CA GLU A 50 -7.30 0.55 -6.38
C GLU A 50 -6.64 0.37 -7.75
N LEU A 51 -6.74 -0.84 -8.33
CA LEU A 51 -6.12 -1.12 -9.63
C LEU A 51 -6.79 -0.32 -10.77
N PRO A 52 -6.02 0.26 -11.70
CA PRO A 52 -6.51 1.22 -12.72
C PRO A 52 -7.40 0.62 -13.84
N GLY A 53 -7.91 -0.60 -13.67
CA GLY A 53 -8.75 -1.29 -14.65
C GLY A 53 -7.93 -2.19 -15.59
N ILE A 54 -8.43 -2.42 -16.80
CA ILE A 54 -7.70 -3.19 -17.82
C ILE A 54 -6.48 -2.39 -18.27
N PRO A 55 -5.27 -2.99 -18.30
CA PRO A 55 -4.09 -2.31 -18.82
C PRO A 55 -4.32 -1.90 -20.29
N PRO A 56 -3.75 -0.78 -20.74
CA PRO A 56 -3.79 -0.40 -22.15
C PRO A 56 -3.32 -1.55 -23.05
N VAL A 57 -3.74 -1.54 -24.32
CA VAL A 57 -3.27 -2.52 -25.31
C VAL A 57 -1.75 -2.57 -25.29
N CYS A 58 -1.20 -3.67 -24.79
CA CYS A 58 0.24 -3.89 -24.79
C CYS A 58 0.74 -4.04 -26.22
N GLU A 59 1.90 -3.45 -26.53
CA GLU A 59 2.57 -3.65 -27.83
C GLU A 59 2.97 -5.11 -28.07
N VAL A 60 3.06 -5.90 -26.99
CA VAL A 60 3.38 -7.32 -27.04
C VAL A 60 2.12 -8.15 -26.80
N GLU A 61 1.76 -8.97 -27.79
CA GLU A 61 0.65 -9.91 -27.68
C GLU A 61 1.11 -11.21 -26.97
N PHE A 62 0.48 -11.50 -25.85
CA PHE A 62 0.70 -12.75 -25.13
C PHE A 62 -0.02 -13.91 -25.83
N ASN A 63 0.75 -14.80 -26.44
CA ASN A 63 0.22 -15.98 -27.12
C ASN A 63 0.24 -17.22 -26.19
N ILE A 64 -0.92 -17.86 -25.99
CA ILE A 64 -1.01 -19.14 -25.26
C ILE A 64 -0.65 -20.27 -26.23
N LYS A 65 0.58 -20.80 -26.13
CA LYS A 65 1.02 -21.95 -26.92
C LYS A 65 0.53 -23.24 -26.27
N LEU A 66 -0.28 -24.00 -26.99
CA LEU A 66 -0.70 -25.32 -26.57
C LEU A 66 0.38 -26.35 -26.90
N ILE A 67 0.57 -27.32 -26.01
CA ILE A 67 1.34 -28.52 -26.35
C ILE A 67 0.60 -29.31 -27.44
N PRO A 68 1.31 -29.94 -28.40
CA PRO A 68 0.67 -30.75 -29.42
C PRO A 68 -0.22 -31.84 -28.80
N GLY A 69 -1.47 -31.93 -29.26
CA GLY A 69 -2.46 -32.88 -28.73
C GLY A 69 -3.22 -32.41 -27.49
N ALA A 70 -3.04 -31.19 -27.02
CA ALA A 70 -3.90 -30.62 -25.99
C ALA A 70 -5.33 -30.37 -26.51
N GLU A 71 -6.31 -30.84 -25.75
CA GLU A 71 -7.73 -30.62 -26.02
C GLU A 71 -8.33 -29.65 -24.99
N PRO A 72 -9.40 -28.91 -25.35
CA PRO A 72 -10.09 -28.04 -24.41
C PRO A 72 -10.61 -28.80 -23.19
N ILE A 73 -10.41 -28.23 -22.00
CA ILE A 73 -10.88 -28.81 -20.75
C ILE A 73 -12.29 -28.31 -20.47
N SER A 74 -13.24 -29.22 -20.27
CA SER A 74 -14.56 -28.91 -19.73
C SER A 74 -14.76 -29.67 -18.42
N LYS A 75 -14.82 -28.94 -17.31
CA LYS A 75 -15.05 -29.49 -15.96
C LYS A 75 -16.26 -28.82 -15.34
N ALA A 76 -17.04 -29.58 -14.59
CA ALA A 76 -18.14 -29.03 -13.81
C ALA A 76 -17.58 -28.09 -12.72
N HIS A 77 -18.31 -27.01 -12.45
CA HIS A 77 -17.97 -26.08 -11.39
C HIS A 77 -18.10 -26.75 -10.01
N TYR A 78 -17.27 -26.34 -9.07
CA TYR A 78 -17.42 -26.75 -7.67
C TYR A 78 -18.70 -26.18 -7.07
N ARG A 79 -19.27 -26.91 -6.10
CA ARG A 79 -20.41 -26.41 -5.34
C ARG A 79 -19.93 -25.34 -4.37
N MET A 80 -20.49 -24.15 -4.49
CA MET A 80 -20.29 -23.01 -3.60
C MET A 80 -21.54 -22.76 -2.78
N ALA A 81 -21.39 -22.24 -1.57
CA ALA A 81 -22.50 -21.77 -0.75
C ALA A 81 -23.17 -20.53 -1.37
N GLN A 82 -24.40 -20.21 -0.94
CA GLN A 82 -25.13 -19.06 -1.48
C GLN A 82 -24.39 -17.72 -1.26
N ILE A 83 -23.69 -17.59 -0.13
CA ILE A 83 -22.90 -16.38 0.18
C ILE A 83 -21.71 -16.22 -0.75
N GLU A 84 -21.00 -17.30 -1.05
CA GLU A 84 -19.86 -17.31 -1.98
C GLU A 84 -20.31 -17.04 -3.42
N LEU A 85 -21.45 -17.59 -3.84
CA LEU A 85 -22.02 -17.31 -5.16
C LEU A 85 -22.44 -15.84 -5.32
N LYS A 86 -22.95 -15.23 -4.25
CA LYS A 86 -23.29 -13.80 -4.27
C LYS A 86 -22.03 -12.95 -4.41
N GLU A 87 -21.02 -13.22 -3.60
CA GLU A 87 -19.73 -12.53 -3.66
C GLU A 87 -19.09 -12.67 -5.05
N LEU A 88 -19.05 -13.89 -5.60
CA LEU A 88 -18.51 -14.13 -6.94
C LEU A 88 -19.28 -13.32 -8.01
N LYS A 89 -20.60 -13.25 -7.91
CA LYS A 89 -21.42 -12.47 -8.84
C LYS A 89 -21.07 -10.98 -8.74
N ASP A 90 -20.94 -10.45 -7.53
CA ASP A 90 -20.65 -9.03 -7.30
C ASP A 90 -19.24 -8.68 -7.84
N GLN A 91 -18.24 -9.54 -7.62
CA GLN A 91 -16.89 -9.40 -8.20
C GLN A 91 -16.88 -9.48 -9.74
N LEU A 92 -17.65 -10.40 -10.33
CA LEU A 92 -17.76 -10.51 -11.79
C LEU A 92 -18.40 -9.25 -12.39
N GLN A 93 -19.41 -8.68 -11.72
CA GLN A 93 -20.05 -7.44 -12.16
C GLN A 93 -19.06 -6.28 -12.13
N GLU A 94 -18.30 -6.13 -11.04
CA GLU A 94 -17.26 -5.11 -10.93
C GLU A 94 -16.22 -5.24 -12.05
N LEU A 95 -15.75 -6.46 -12.33
CA LEU A 95 -14.78 -6.70 -13.40
C LEU A 95 -15.35 -6.34 -14.77
N LEU A 96 -16.61 -6.66 -15.06
CA LEU A 96 -17.26 -6.33 -16.33
C LEU A 96 -17.45 -4.82 -16.51
N GLU A 97 -17.69 -4.07 -15.44
CA GLU A 97 -17.79 -2.61 -15.47
C GLU A 97 -16.43 -1.93 -15.65
N ARG A 98 -15.35 -2.61 -15.25
CA ARG A 98 -13.96 -2.16 -15.42
C ARG A 98 -13.33 -2.58 -16.75
N CYS A 99 -14.05 -3.36 -17.58
CA CYS A 99 -13.66 -3.73 -18.93
C CYS A 99 -13.95 -2.61 -19.93
#